data_AF-A0AAD5I6R7-F1
#
_entry.id   AF-A0AAD5I6R7-F1
#
_cell.length_a   1.000
_cell.length_b   1.000
_cell.length_c   1.000
_cell.angle_alpha   90.00
_cell.angle_beta   90.00
_cell.angle_gamma   90.00
#
_symmetry.space_group_name_H-M   'P 1'
#
loop_
_entity.id
_entity.type
_entity.pdbx_description
1 polymer ?
#
loop_
_entity_poly.entity_id
_entity_poly.type
_entity_poly.pdbx_seq_one_letter_code
_entity_poly.pdbx_strand_id
1 'polypeptide(L)'
;MSSTELHLSDEVICNIMEEKSTKGTWEKLEKLYMDKTLSNKLTFKDQLYRLKIEDGGDVIAYLNDFNRCISDLIRVNVTYEDYDKALLLLRSLPDSFKHFQTTLLFGKETL
;
A
#
# COMPACT_ATOMS: atom_id res chain seq x y z
N MET A 1 -4.19 -26.75 5.90
CA MET A 1 -4.14 -25.44 6.58
C MET A 1 -2.73 -25.30 7.13
N SER A 2 -2.03 -24.29 6.61
CA SER A 2 -0.59 -24.31 6.42
C SER A 2 0.16 -23.86 7.66
N SER A 3 1.35 -24.44 7.84
CA SER A 3 2.32 -24.26 8.95
C SER A 3 2.75 -22.81 9.25
N THR A 4 2.25 -21.81 8.53
CA THR A 4 2.64 -20.40 8.69
C THR A 4 1.74 -19.62 9.65
N GLU A 5 0.53 -20.09 9.96
CA GLU A 5 -0.34 -19.47 10.97
C GLU A 5 0.05 -19.82 12.41
N LEU A 6 0.59 -21.03 12.65
CA LEU A 6 0.95 -21.47 14.01
C LEU A 6 2.17 -20.71 14.57
N HIS A 7 3.16 -20.40 13.73
CA HIS A 7 4.39 -19.74 14.18
C HIS A 7 4.19 -18.30 14.67
N LEU A 8 3.22 -17.58 14.08
CA LEU A 8 2.87 -16.22 14.49
C LEU A 8 2.17 -16.20 15.86
N SER A 9 1.40 -17.23 16.18
CA SER A 9 0.74 -17.35 17.49
C SER A 9 1.71 -17.72 18.60
N ASP A 10 2.60 -18.69 18.36
CA ASP A 10 3.57 -19.12 19.39
C ASP A 10 4.60 -18.02 19.72
N GLU A 11 5.10 -17.28 18.73
CA GLU A 11 6.07 -16.19 18.95
C GLU A 11 5.45 -15.01 19.74
N VAL A 12 4.17 -14.71 19.48
CA VAL A 12 3.42 -13.68 20.22
C VAL A 12 3.12 -14.14 21.64
N ILE A 13 2.78 -15.42 21.84
CA ILE A 13 2.50 -15.98 23.18
C ILE A 13 3.78 -16.05 24.02
N CYS A 14 4.92 -16.49 23.46
CA CYS A 14 6.20 -16.55 24.17
C CYS A 14 6.70 -15.17 24.61
N ASN A 15 6.59 -14.14 23.75
CA ASN A 15 7.00 -12.77 24.10
C ASN A 15 6.09 -12.11 25.15
N ILE A 16 4.85 -12.57 25.30
CA ILE A 16 3.89 -12.10 26.30
C ILE A 16 4.14 -12.75 27.67
N MET A 17 4.60 -14.01 27.70
CA MET A 17 4.80 -14.76 28.95
C MET A 17 6.00 -14.31 29.79
N GLU A 18 6.96 -13.56 29.23
CA GLU A 18 8.12 -13.06 29.98
C GLU A 18 7.84 -11.80 30.82
N GLU A 19 6.71 -11.11 30.61
CA GLU A 19 6.39 -9.89 31.37
C GLU A 19 5.29 -10.09 32.43
N LYS A 20 5.67 -9.88 33.69
CA LYS A 20 4.83 -10.04 34.89
C LYS A 20 3.82 -8.91 35.12
N SER A 21 3.57 -8.03 34.14
CA SER A 21 2.67 -6.88 34.29
C SER A 21 1.83 -6.66 33.04
N THR A 22 0.51 -6.68 33.21
CA THR A 22 -0.51 -6.42 32.17
C THR A 22 -0.24 -5.13 31.38
N LYS A 23 0.37 -4.13 32.01
CA LYS A 23 0.70 -2.86 31.37
C LYS A 23 1.85 -2.99 30.36
N GLY A 24 2.92 -3.69 30.70
CA GLY A 24 4.07 -3.85 29.81
C GLY A 24 3.76 -4.77 28.61
N THR A 25 2.95 -5.82 28.84
CA THR A 25 2.41 -6.66 27.76
C THR A 25 1.60 -5.84 26.76
N TRP A 26 0.76 -4.91 27.25
CA TRP A 26 -0.04 -4.03 26.40
C TRP A 26 0.83 -3.06 25.59
N GLU A 27 1.83 -2.44 26.23
CA GLU A 27 2.78 -1.52 25.56
C GLU A 27 3.62 -2.23 24.47
N LYS A 28 4.08 -3.46 24.71
CA LYS A 28 4.78 -4.28 23.71
C LYS A 28 3.89 -4.65 22.53
N LEU A 29 2.64 -5.07 22.80
CA LEU A 29 1.68 -5.41 21.75
C LEU A 29 1.33 -4.18 20.91
N GLU A 30 1.10 -3.04 21.54
CA GLU A 30 0.85 -1.76 20.88
C GLU A 30 2.02 -1.36 19.98
N LYS A 31 3.26 -1.44 20.49
CA LYS A 31 4.46 -1.16 19.69
C LYS A 31 4.60 -2.10 18.49
N LEU A 32 4.47 -3.41 18.69
CA LEU A 32 4.54 -4.40 17.61
C LEU A 32 3.45 -4.16 16.56
N TYR A 33 2.24 -3.79 16.98
CA TYR A 33 1.15 -3.51 16.08
C TYR A 33 1.36 -2.20 15.30
N MET A 34 1.91 -1.15 15.94
CA MET A 34 2.30 0.08 15.26
C MET A 34 3.42 -0.16 14.24
N ASP A 35 4.46 -0.90 14.61
CA ASP A 35 5.59 -1.24 13.72
C ASP A 35 5.12 -2.08 12.51
N LYS A 36 4.23 -3.06 12.74
CA LYS A 36 3.59 -3.83 11.67
C LYS A 36 2.72 -2.93 10.80
N THR A 37 1.93 -2.04 11.39
CA THR A 37 1.08 -1.11 10.62
C THR A 37 1.91 -0.18 9.76
N LEU A 38 3.02 0.36 10.28
CA LEU A 38 3.94 1.20 9.54
C LEU A 38 4.61 0.43 8.40
N SER A 39 5.09 -0.79 8.67
CA SER A 39 5.71 -1.67 7.67
C SER A 39 4.72 -2.07 6.57
N ASN A 40 3.47 -2.37 6.95
CA ASN A 40 2.38 -2.67 6.01
C ASN A 40 2.05 -1.45 5.14
N LYS A 41 1.93 -0.25 5.74
CA LYS A 41 1.72 1.00 5.00
C LYS A 41 2.82 1.23 3.97
N LEU A 42 4.08 1.06 4.37
CA LEU A 42 5.21 1.25 3.46
C LEU A 42 5.19 0.23 2.33
N THR A 43 4.93 -1.04 2.64
CA THR A 43 4.83 -2.13 1.65
C THR A 43 3.73 -1.87 0.63
N PHE A 44 2.54 -1.45 1.05
CA PHE A 44 1.45 -1.17 0.13
C PHE A 44 1.72 0.08 -0.72
N LYS A 45 2.34 1.13 -0.16
CA LYS A 45 2.77 2.30 -0.94
C LYS A 45 3.80 1.91 -2.00
N ASP A 46 4.75 1.08 -1.62
CA ASP A 46 5.81 0.59 -2.50
C ASP A 46 5.25 -0.31 -3.63
N GLN A 47 4.23 -1.14 -3.36
CA GLN A 47 3.47 -1.84 -4.38
C GLN A 47 2.75 -0.88 -5.34
N LEU A 48 2.07 0.15 -4.81
CA LEU A 48 1.37 1.15 -5.61
C LEU A 48 2.32 1.91 -6.55
N TYR A 49 3.49 2.34 -6.07
CA TYR A 49 4.46 3.08 -6.88
C TYR A 49 5.16 2.22 -7.94
N ARG A 50 5.27 0.91 -7.71
CA ARG A 50 5.79 -0.04 -8.70
C ARG A 50 4.76 -0.48 -9.73
N LEU A 51 3.47 -0.25 -9.46
CA LEU A 51 2.42 -0.55 -10.41
C LEU A 51 2.65 0.27 -11.68
N LYS A 52 2.95 -0.42 -12.77
CA LYS A 52 3.13 0.16 -14.10
C LYS A 52 2.36 -0.71 -15.08
N ILE A 53 1.73 -0.07 -16.05
CA ILE A 53 1.12 -0.82 -17.14
C ILE A 53 2.18 -1.13 -18.19
N GLU A 54 2.24 -2.40 -18.58
CA GLU A 54 3.13 -2.86 -19.65
C GLU A 54 2.60 -2.39 -21.01
N ASP A 55 3.50 -2.20 -21.97
CA ASP A 55 3.12 -1.76 -23.32
C ASP A 55 2.32 -2.89 -24.01
N GLY A 56 1.07 -2.59 -24.36
CA GLY A 56 0.09 -3.60 -24.83
C GLY A 56 -0.60 -4.40 -23.72
N GLY A 57 -0.41 -4.04 -22.45
CA GLY A 57 -1.10 -4.64 -21.30
C GLY A 57 -2.59 -4.26 -21.21
N ASP A 58 -3.37 -5.09 -20.53
CA ASP A 58 -4.79 -4.82 -20.31
C ASP A 58 -4.99 -3.70 -19.28
N VAL A 59 -5.48 -2.56 -19.78
CA VAL A 59 -5.80 -1.37 -18.98
C VAL A 59 -6.84 -1.69 -17.90
N ILE A 60 -7.80 -2.58 -18.17
CA ILE A 60 -8.85 -2.95 -17.22
C ILE A 60 -8.27 -3.77 -16.07
N ALA A 61 -7.41 -4.75 -16.37
CA ALA A 61 -6.68 -5.51 -15.36
C ALA A 61 -5.83 -4.60 -14.48
N TYR A 62 -5.10 -3.67 -15.10
CA TYR A 62 -4.30 -2.67 -14.38
C TYR A 62 -5.15 -1.78 -13.45
N LEU A 63 -6.30 -1.28 -13.92
CA LEU A 63 -7.22 -0.47 -13.10
C LEU A 63 -7.78 -1.26 -11.91
N ASN A 64 -8.05 -2.55 -12.09
CA ASN A 64 -8.49 -3.43 -11.01
C ASN A 64 -7.39 -3.61 -9.95
N ASP A 65 -6.15 -3.85 -10.36
CA ASP A 65 -5.02 -3.96 -9.44
C ASP A 65 -4.73 -2.63 -8.72
N PHE A 66 -4.81 -1.50 -9.42
CA PHE A 66 -4.70 -0.17 -8.81
C PHE A 66 -5.77 0.04 -7.73
N ASN A 67 -7.03 -0.25 -8.04
CA ASN A 67 -8.14 -0.11 -7.08
C ASN A 67 -7.98 -1.06 -5.89
N ARG A 68 -7.43 -2.27 -6.10
CA ARG A 68 -7.09 -3.19 -5.01
C ARG A 68 -6.03 -2.60 -4.09
N CYS A 69 -4.94 -2.05 -4.65
CA CYS A 69 -3.89 -1.38 -3.86
C CYS A 69 -4.44 -0.21 -3.05
N ILE A 70 -5.28 0.64 -3.64
CA ILE A 70 -5.94 1.75 -2.91
C ILE A 70 -6.83 1.23 -1.78
N SER A 71 -7.56 0.14 -2.00
CA SER A 71 -8.40 -0.49 -0.98
C SER A 71 -7.58 -1.07 0.18
N ASP A 72 -6.45 -1.71 -0.11
CA ASP A 72 -5.51 -2.20 0.90
C ASP A 72 -4.88 -1.06 1.73
N LEU A 73 -4.57 0.07 1.08
CA LEU A 73 -4.09 1.28 1.75
C LEU A 73 -5.13 1.88 2.69
N ILE A 74 -6.40 1.93 2.27
CA ILE A 74 -7.51 2.39 3.12
C ILE A 74 -7.64 1.49 4.36
N ARG A 75 -7.48 0.17 4.21
CA ARG A 75 -7.55 -0.78 5.33
C ARG A 75 -6.47 -0.55 6.39
N VAL A 76 -5.31 -0.02 6.01
CA VAL A 76 -4.26 0.41 6.96
C VAL A 76 -4.35 1.89 7.33
N ASN A 77 -5.50 2.53 7.10
CA ASN A 77 -5.77 3.92 7.44
C ASN A 77 -4.90 4.93 6.66
N VAL A 78 -4.65 4.64 5.37
CA VAL A 78 -4.02 5.55 4.41
C VAL A 78 -5.03 5.85 3.30
N THR A 79 -5.44 7.11 3.19
CA THR A 79 -6.38 7.57 2.16
C THR A 79 -5.65 8.45 1.15
N TYR A 80 -6.14 8.42 -0.09
CA TYR A 80 -5.70 9.30 -1.17
C TYR A 80 -6.89 10.12 -1.65
N GLU A 81 -6.67 11.39 -1.96
CA GLU A 81 -7.69 12.22 -2.61
C GLU A 81 -7.82 11.81 -4.08
N ASP A 82 -8.95 12.14 -4.71
CA ASP A 82 -9.20 11.74 -6.10
C ASP A 82 -8.21 12.38 -7.08
N TYR A 83 -7.75 13.60 -6.78
CA TYR A 83 -6.67 14.24 -7.52
C TYR A 83 -5.35 13.45 -7.44
N ASP A 84 -4.98 13.00 -6.24
CA ASP A 84 -3.76 12.20 -6.05
C ASP A 84 -3.86 10.84 -6.74
N LYS A 85 -5.03 10.19 -6.67
CA LYS A 85 -5.26 8.92 -7.39
C LYS A 85 -5.12 9.11 -8.90
N ALA A 86 -5.69 10.19 -9.45
CA ALA A 86 -5.58 10.50 -10.86
C ALA A 86 -4.11 10.78 -11.27
N LEU A 87 -3.36 11.51 -10.44
CA LEU A 87 -1.94 11.76 -10.67
C LEU A 87 -1.12 10.46 -10.62
N LEU A 88 -1.38 9.58 -9.66
CA LEU A 88 -0.73 8.27 -9.54
C LEU A 88 -1.01 7.38 -10.75
N LEU A 89 -2.27 7.31 -11.18
CA LEU A 89 -2.68 6.62 -12.40
C LEU A 89 -2.00 7.18 -13.66
N LEU A 90 -1.85 8.51 -13.74
CA LEU A 90 -1.20 9.14 -14.88
C LEU A 90 0.29 8.79 -14.94
N ARG A 91 0.96 8.73 -13.79
CA ARG A 91 2.41 8.47 -13.67
C ARG A 91 2.81 7.01 -13.89
N SER A 92 1.88 6.08 -13.76
CA SER A 92 2.09 4.65 -13.97
C SER A 92 1.81 4.17 -15.40
N LEU A 93 1.26 5.05 -16.24
CA LEU A 93 1.08 4.78 -17.67
C LEU A 93 2.44 4.52 -18.35
N PRO A 94 2.46 3.73 -19.44
CA PRO A 94 3.69 3.38 -20.13
C PRO A 94 4.27 4.61 -20.81
N ASP A 95 5.55 4.50 -21.16
CA ASP A 95 6.29 5.56 -21.83
C ASP A 95 5.66 5.98 -23.17
N SER A 96 4.93 5.08 -23.84
CA SER A 96 4.16 5.36 -25.06
C SER A 96 3.10 6.45 -24.86
N PHE A 97 2.62 6.65 -23.62
CA PHE A 97 1.65 7.67 -23.26
C PHE A 97 2.28 8.93 -22.65
N LYS A 98 3.62 9.05 -22.60
CA LYS A 98 4.32 10.23 -22.04
C LYS A 98 3.85 11.54 -22.63
N HIS A 99 3.56 11.58 -23.93
CA HIS A 99 3.09 12.81 -24.57
C HIS A 99 1.71 13.21 -24.04
N PHE A 100 0.80 12.24 -23.87
CA PHE A 100 -0.51 12.44 -23.25
C PHE A 100 -0.38 12.90 -21.79
N GLN A 101 0.50 12.26 -21.01
CA GLN A 101 0.78 12.69 -19.63
C GLN A 101 1.26 14.14 -19.56
N THR A 102 2.20 14.51 -20.44
CA THR A 102 2.77 15.86 -20.51
C THR A 102 1.69 16.87 -20.88
N THR A 103 0.90 16.62 -21.93
CA THR A 103 -0.18 17.51 -22.34
C THR A 103 -1.25 17.65 -21.26
N LEU A 104 -1.58 16.60 -20.51
CA LEU A 104 -2.58 16.71 -19.45
C LEU A 104 -2.05 17.47 -18.22
N LEU A 105 -0.76 17.36 -17.91
CA LEU A 105 -0.12 18.06 -16.79
C LEU A 105 0.14 19.55 -17.09
N PHE A 106 0.47 19.89 -18.34
CA PHE A 106 0.89 21.24 -18.72
C PHE A 106 -0.09 21.97 -19.67
N GLY A 107 -1.11 21.28 -20.19
CA GLY A 107 -2.02 21.77 -21.23
C GLY A 107 -3.06 22.79 -20.78
N LYS A 108 -2.79 23.52 -19.69
CA LYS A 108 -3.61 24.66 -19.24
C LYS A 108 -2.84 25.97 -19.08
N GLU A 109 -1.62 26.08 -19.58
CA GLU A 109 -0.88 27.36 -19.67
C GLU A 109 -0.88 27.99 -21.07
N THR A 110 -1.89 27.72 -21.90
CA THR A 110 -2.03 28.47 -23.15
C THR A 110 -3.51 28.69 -23.46
N LEU A 111 -4.05 29.77 -22.94
CA LEU A 111 -5.03 30.67 -23.58
C LEU A 111 -5.16 31.95 -22.75
#